data_AF-A0A9X1IKA2-F1
#
_entry.id   AF-A0A9X1IKA2-F1
#
_cell.length_a   1.000
_cell.length_b   1.000
_cell.length_c   1.000
_cell.angle_alpha   90.00
_cell.angle_beta   90.00
_cell.angle_gamma   90.00
#
_symmetry.space_group_name_H-M   'P 1'
#
loop_
_entity.id
_entity.type
_entity.pdbx_description
1 polymer ?
#
loop_
_entity_poly.entity_id
_entity_poly.type
_entity_poly.pdbx_seq_one_letter_code
_entity_poly.pdbx_strand_id
1 'polypeptide(L)'
;MLNSKHASHHESRLSNTMSIEQVQPADGRGETRYFLMVCFGVLLLAGGLLSLLHGPSKPTLSSLPESHSNLATQISNALEEITLLEEAGMLLAPYQLKDLPLPQLATVTFIQQNSHCFTLLHQGVLFAVQKEESTWQAQWVNSTRQRDCHAPLDWNALNQ
;
A
#
# COMPACT_ATOMS: atom_id res chain seq x y z
N MET A 1 -46.94 -90.12 52.30
CA MET A 1 -45.46 -90.01 52.27
C MET A 1 -44.99 -90.09 50.83
N LEU A 2 -43.90 -89.37 50.52
CA LEU A 2 -43.18 -89.18 49.24
C LEU A 2 -43.43 -87.86 48.49
N ASN A 3 -42.43 -87.00 48.67
CA ASN A 3 -42.01 -85.80 47.94
C ASN A 3 -42.14 -85.87 46.41
N SER A 4 -42.33 -84.71 45.77
CA SER A 4 -41.29 -84.14 44.90
C SER A 4 -41.60 -82.70 44.49
N LYS A 5 -40.55 -81.88 44.42
CA LYS A 5 -40.54 -80.45 44.04
C LYS A 5 -40.65 -80.29 42.52
N HIS A 6 -41.31 -79.22 42.05
CA HIS A 6 -40.94 -78.42 40.87
C HIS A 6 -41.81 -77.14 40.87
N ALA A 7 -41.20 -75.98 41.07
CA ALA A 7 -40.83 -75.03 40.02
C ALA A 7 -42.02 -74.33 39.34
N SER A 8 -42.27 -73.06 39.68
CA SER A 8 -42.33 -72.00 38.67
C SER A 8 -42.25 -70.63 39.34
N HIS A 9 -41.20 -69.90 38.98
CA HIS A 9 -41.12 -68.46 39.11
C HIS A 9 -42.25 -67.84 38.29
N HIS A 10 -43.03 -66.93 38.89
CA HIS A 10 -43.84 -66.01 38.11
C HIS A 10 -43.42 -64.58 38.44
N GLU A 11 -42.94 -63.91 37.39
CA GLU A 11 -42.40 -62.56 37.35
C GLU A 11 -43.39 -61.52 37.90
N SER A 12 -42.93 -60.71 38.84
CA SER A 12 -43.47 -59.38 39.09
C SER A 12 -42.44 -58.35 38.61
N ARG A 13 -42.39 -58.12 37.30
CA ARG A 13 -41.64 -57.00 36.72
C ARG A 13 -42.27 -55.68 37.19
N LEU A 14 -41.50 -54.92 37.96
CA LEU A 14 -41.75 -53.52 38.31
C LEU A 14 -42.03 -52.71 37.03
N SER A 15 -43.22 -52.12 36.97
CA SER A 15 -43.60 -51.13 35.97
C SER A 15 -42.81 -49.84 36.26
N ASN A 16 -41.66 -49.68 35.60
CA ASN A 16 -40.99 -48.39 35.53
C ASN A 16 -41.79 -47.49 34.59
N THR A 17 -42.61 -46.60 35.15
CA THR A 17 -43.19 -45.49 34.41
C THR A 17 -42.09 -44.45 34.16
N MET A 18 -41.46 -44.56 33.00
CA MET A 18 -40.50 -43.57 32.50
C MET A 18 -41.27 -42.30 32.13
N SER A 19 -41.21 -41.25 32.95
CA SER A 19 -41.69 -39.92 32.56
C SER A 19 -40.66 -39.31 31.61
N ILE A 20 -40.97 -39.24 30.32
CA ILE A 20 -40.19 -38.48 29.35
C ILE A 20 -40.59 -37.01 29.52
N GLU A 21 -39.70 -36.21 30.10
CA GLU A 21 -39.86 -34.75 30.12
C GLU A 21 -39.50 -34.21 28.72
N GLN A 22 -40.52 -33.79 27.97
CA GLN A 22 -40.32 -33.15 26.68
C GLN A 22 -39.98 -31.67 26.89
N VAL A 23 -38.70 -31.32 26.82
CA VAL A 23 -38.25 -29.93 26.78
C VAL A 23 -38.69 -29.34 25.43
N GLN A 24 -39.54 -28.32 25.44
CA GLN A 24 -39.90 -27.61 24.21
C GLN A 24 -38.66 -26.94 23.63
N PRO A 25 -38.44 -26.98 22.30
CA PRO A 25 -37.29 -26.30 21.70
C PRO A 25 -37.39 -24.82 22.03
N ALA A 26 -36.31 -24.27 22.60
CA ALA A 26 -36.23 -22.84 22.86
C ALA A 26 -36.46 -22.10 21.53
N ASP A 27 -37.42 -21.16 21.50
CA ASP A 27 -37.77 -20.41 20.30
C ASP A 27 -36.62 -19.43 19.98
N GLY A 28 -35.62 -19.91 19.23
CA GLY A 28 -34.38 -19.20 18.87
C GLY A 28 -34.57 -18.05 17.88
N ARG A 29 -35.82 -17.66 17.59
CA ARG A 29 -36.17 -16.54 16.71
C ARG A 29 -35.60 -15.21 17.19
N GLY A 30 -35.53 -15.01 18.51
CA GLY A 30 -34.91 -13.83 19.10
C GLY A 30 -33.39 -13.79 18.88
N GLU A 31 -32.71 -14.90 19.15
CA GLU A 31 -31.26 -15.05 18.98
C GLU A 31 -30.83 -14.85 17.51
N THR A 32 -31.62 -15.39 16.58
CA THR A 32 -31.40 -15.24 15.14
C THR A 32 -31.48 -13.76 14.72
N ARG A 33 -32.41 -12.99 15.29
CA ARG A 33 -32.55 -11.56 14.99
C ARG A 33 -31.36 -10.75 15.50
N TYR A 34 -30.87 -11.05 16.70
CA TYR A 34 -29.68 -10.40 17.24
C TYR A 34 -28.44 -10.73 16.41
N PHE A 35 -28.27 -11.99 16.01
CA PHE A 35 -27.19 -12.43 15.14
C PHE A 35 -27.20 -11.65 13.81
N LEU A 36 -28.36 -11.57 13.16
CA LEU A 36 -28.50 -10.83 11.89
C LEU A 36 -28.22 -9.32 12.05
N MET A 37 -28.65 -8.70 13.16
CA MET A 37 -28.33 -7.29 13.44
C MET A 37 -26.83 -7.06 13.62
N VAL A 38 -26.15 -7.95 14.34
CA VAL A 38 -24.69 -7.87 14.53
C VAL A 38 -23.97 -8.03 13.19
N CYS A 39 -24.36 -9.01 12.37
CA CYS A 39 -23.81 -9.19 11.03
C CYS A 39 -24.00 -7.93 10.17
N PHE A 40 -25.18 -7.32 10.19
CA PHE A 40 -25.45 -6.09 9.45
C PHE A 40 -24.58 -4.93 9.93
N GLY A 41 -24.40 -4.80 11.25
CA GLY A 41 -23.52 -3.79 11.84
C GLY A 41 -22.07 -3.95 11.42
N VAL A 42 -21.54 -5.18 11.39
CA VAL A 42 -20.18 -5.48 10.92
C VAL A 42 -20.04 -5.13 9.44
N LEU A 43 -21.03 -5.47 8.60
CA LEU A 43 -21.00 -5.14 7.17
C LEU A 43 -21.02 -3.63 6.91
N LEU A 44 -21.83 -2.88 7.65
CA LEU A 44 -21.86 -1.42 7.54
C LEU A 44 -20.54 -0.78 8.00
N LEU A 45 -19.95 -1.28 9.09
CA LEU A 45 -18.64 -0.82 9.56
C LEU A 45 -17.54 -1.10 8.53
N ALA A 46 -17.50 -2.32 7.99
CA ALA A 46 -16.54 -2.72 6.97
C ALA A 46 -16.72 -1.88 5.68
N GLY A 47 -17.96 -1.66 5.24
CA GLY A 47 -18.27 -0.80 4.10
C GLY A 47 -17.89 0.66 4.35
N GLY A 48 -18.12 1.19 5.55
CA GLY A 48 -17.71 2.52 5.95
C GLY A 48 -16.19 2.69 5.96
N LEU A 49 -15.46 1.74 6.55
CA LEU A 49 -13.99 1.70 6.53
C LEU A 49 -13.44 1.58 5.11
N LEU A 50 -14.05 0.75 4.26
CA LEU A 50 -13.68 0.61 2.87
C LEU A 50 -13.92 1.91 2.09
N SER A 51 -15.01 2.63 2.38
CA SER A 51 -15.32 3.92 1.77
C SER A 51 -14.36 5.02 2.23
N LEU A 52 -13.90 4.99 3.49
CA LEU A 52 -12.83 5.88 3.98
C LEU A 52 -11.49 5.59 3.29
N LEU A 53 -11.21 4.34 2.96
CA LEU A 53 -10.02 3.94 2.19
C LEU A 53 -10.14 4.28 0.69
N HIS A 54 -11.36 4.33 0.15
CA HIS A 54 -11.67 4.59 -1.26
C HIS A 54 -12.27 5.99 -1.52
N GLY A 55 -12.11 6.92 -0.57
CA GLY A 55 -12.39 8.35 -0.82
C GLY A 55 -11.62 8.84 -2.04
N PRO A 56 -12.14 9.87 -2.75
CA PRO A 56 -11.74 10.21 -4.12
C PRO A 56 -10.23 10.16 -4.26
N SER A 57 -9.81 9.27 -5.16
CA SER A 57 -8.44 8.98 -5.51
C SER A 57 -7.63 10.27 -5.44
N LYS A 58 -6.58 10.28 -4.61
CA LYS A 58 -5.44 11.18 -4.81
C LYS A 58 -5.18 11.28 -6.32
N PRO A 59 -4.95 12.49 -6.87
CA PRO A 59 -4.79 12.68 -8.32
C PRO A 59 -3.86 11.58 -8.80
N THR A 60 -4.37 10.77 -9.74
CA THR A 60 -3.68 9.64 -10.35
C THR A 60 -2.20 9.99 -10.42
N LEU A 61 -1.38 9.35 -9.56
CA LEU A 61 0.07 9.51 -9.58
C LEU A 61 0.46 9.34 -11.04
N SER A 62 0.86 10.44 -11.68
CA SER A 62 1.29 10.40 -13.07
C SER A 62 2.42 9.39 -13.09
N SER A 63 2.24 8.25 -13.74
CA SER A 63 3.31 7.26 -13.82
C SER A 63 4.30 7.74 -14.86
N LEU A 64 5.59 7.66 -14.53
CA LEU A 64 6.62 7.98 -15.50
C LEU A 64 6.47 6.99 -16.69
N PRO A 65 6.45 7.47 -17.94
CA PRO A 65 6.35 6.57 -19.08
C PRO A 65 7.51 5.55 -19.08
N GLU A 66 7.22 4.29 -19.41
CA GLU A 66 8.20 3.19 -19.31
C GLU A 66 9.49 3.44 -20.11
N SER A 67 9.39 4.18 -21.23
CA SER A 67 10.54 4.61 -22.04
C SER A 67 11.58 5.44 -21.27
N HIS A 68 11.18 6.02 -20.13
CA HIS A 68 12.02 6.83 -19.27
C HIS A 68 12.47 6.12 -18.00
N SER A 69 12.02 4.88 -17.74
CA SER A 69 12.36 4.14 -16.52
C SER A 69 13.87 3.98 -16.34
N ASN A 70 14.60 3.62 -17.40
CA ASN A 70 16.06 3.50 -17.35
C ASN A 70 16.76 4.83 -17.02
N LEU A 71 16.29 5.94 -17.59
CA LEU A 71 16.85 7.26 -17.30
C LEU A 71 16.54 7.66 -15.86
N ALA A 72 15.34 7.39 -15.37
CA ALA A 72 14.97 7.63 -13.99
C ALA A 72 15.87 6.83 -13.03
N THR A 73 16.09 5.54 -13.28
CA THR A 73 17.01 4.72 -12.50
C THR A 73 18.43 5.31 -12.49
N GLN A 74 18.95 5.74 -13.64
CA GLN A 74 20.28 6.37 -13.69
C GLN A 74 20.34 7.68 -12.91
N ILE A 75 19.28 8.49 -12.96
CA ILE A 75 19.20 9.72 -12.17
C ILE A 75 19.15 9.38 -10.68
N SER A 76 18.32 8.41 -10.25
CA SER A 76 18.25 7.99 -8.84
C SER A 76 19.59 7.48 -8.33
N ASN A 77 20.29 6.63 -9.09
CA ASN A 77 21.63 6.16 -8.75
C ASN A 77 22.62 7.33 -8.64
N ALA A 78 22.56 8.29 -9.57
CA ALA A 78 23.41 9.47 -9.52
C ALA A 78 23.12 10.35 -8.30
N LEU A 79 21.87 10.45 -7.84
CA LEU A 79 21.54 11.20 -6.62
C LEU A 79 22.13 10.57 -5.36
N GLU A 80 22.08 9.24 -5.26
CA GLU A 80 22.71 8.51 -4.16
C GLU A 80 24.22 8.75 -4.17
N GLU A 81 24.86 8.66 -5.34
CA GLU A 81 26.29 8.92 -5.50
C GLU A 81 26.65 10.38 -5.15
N ILE A 82 25.91 11.37 -5.65
CA ILE A 82 26.12 12.79 -5.33
C ILE A 82 26.07 13.00 -3.81
N THR A 83 25.10 12.40 -3.13
CA THR A 83 24.96 12.51 -1.68
C THR A 83 26.19 11.95 -0.96
N LEU A 84 26.67 10.77 -1.37
CA LEU A 84 27.89 10.17 -0.81
C LEU A 84 29.15 11.00 -1.09
N LEU A 85 29.29 11.55 -2.31
CA LEU A 85 30.43 12.37 -2.69
C LEU A 85 30.46 13.70 -1.91
N GLU A 86 29.29 14.27 -1.63
CA GLU A 86 29.16 15.46 -0.80
C GLU A 86 29.48 15.18 0.67
N GLU A 87 28.99 14.08 1.24
CA GLU A 87 29.33 13.64 2.60
C GLU A 87 30.83 13.37 2.77
N ALA A 88 31.49 12.86 1.73
CA ALA A 88 32.94 12.65 1.71
C ALA A 88 33.75 13.95 1.50
N GLY A 89 33.10 15.09 1.29
CA GLY A 89 33.75 16.37 1.02
C GLY A 89 34.40 16.47 -0.36
N MET A 90 34.05 15.58 -1.29
CA MET A 90 34.55 15.58 -2.67
C MET A 90 33.75 16.49 -3.59
N LEU A 91 32.51 16.83 -3.22
CA LEU A 91 31.71 17.86 -3.86
C LEU A 91 31.59 19.08 -2.95
N LEU A 92 31.93 20.25 -3.47
CA LEU A 92 31.87 21.51 -2.75
C LEU A 92 30.98 22.49 -3.50
N ALA A 93 30.18 23.24 -2.74
CA ALA A 93 29.44 24.36 -3.31
C ALA A 93 30.42 25.48 -3.76
N PRO A 94 30.14 26.18 -4.88
CA PRO A 94 28.98 26.02 -5.74
C PRO A 94 29.10 24.79 -6.67
N TYR A 95 28.06 23.95 -6.71
CA TYR A 95 28.08 22.76 -7.55
C TYR A 95 28.05 23.14 -9.03
N GLN A 96 28.86 22.44 -9.83
CA GLN A 96 28.88 22.59 -11.27
C GLN A 96 28.47 21.27 -11.91
N LEU A 97 27.76 21.35 -13.03
CA LEU A 97 27.24 20.17 -13.72
C LEU A 97 28.35 19.16 -14.07
N LYS A 98 29.53 19.66 -14.44
CA LYS A 98 30.69 18.82 -14.82
C LYS A 98 31.22 17.96 -13.65
N ASP A 99 30.96 18.39 -12.41
CA ASP A 99 31.45 17.72 -11.21
C ASP A 99 30.41 16.71 -10.69
N LEU A 100 29.16 16.76 -11.20
CA LEU A 100 28.10 15.84 -10.80
C LEU A 100 28.06 14.62 -11.73
N PRO A 101 27.96 13.39 -11.18
CA PRO A 101 27.83 12.14 -11.95
C PRO A 101 26.43 11.98 -12.57
N LEU A 102 25.82 13.06 -13.09
CA LEU A 102 24.54 12.99 -13.77
C LEU A 102 24.68 12.30 -15.14
N PRO A 103 23.68 11.49 -15.55
CA PRO A 103 23.77 10.73 -16.80
C PRO A 103 23.87 11.66 -18.01
N GLN A 104 24.77 11.31 -18.93
CA GLN A 104 24.92 11.98 -20.22
C GLN A 104 24.46 11.03 -21.32
N LEU A 105 23.39 11.42 -22.02
CA LEU A 105 22.90 10.67 -23.19
C LEU A 105 23.48 11.32 -24.45
N ALA A 106 23.72 10.51 -25.49
CA ALA A 106 24.39 10.96 -26.72
C ALA A 106 23.73 12.16 -27.42
N THR A 107 22.42 12.36 -27.22
CA THR A 107 21.62 13.40 -27.89
C THR A 107 21.02 14.43 -26.94
N VAL A 108 21.09 14.22 -25.63
CA VAL A 108 20.55 15.14 -24.63
C VAL A 108 21.40 15.13 -23.36
N THR A 109 21.71 16.32 -22.87
CA THR A 109 22.51 16.52 -21.66
C THR A 109 21.74 17.39 -20.68
N PHE A 110 22.05 17.24 -19.40
CA PHE A 110 21.59 18.18 -18.40
C PHE A 110 22.07 19.59 -18.73
N ILE A 111 21.25 20.57 -18.37
CA ILE A 111 21.54 22.00 -18.46
C ILE A 111 21.57 22.54 -17.03
N GLN A 112 22.67 23.18 -16.69
CA GLN A 112 22.81 23.89 -15.42
C GLN A 112 22.02 25.20 -15.48
N GLN A 113 21.00 25.32 -14.63
CA GLN A 113 20.20 26.55 -14.52
C GLN A 113 20.80 27.48 -13.47
N ASN A 114 21.28 26.91 -12.36
CA ASN A 114 22.03 27.59 -11.31
C ASN A 114 22.95 26.59 -10.57
N SER A 115 23.54 26.96 -9.43
CA SER A 115 24.42 26.05 -8.66
C SER A 115 23.70 24.88 -7.99
N HIS A 116 22.37 24.90 -7.89
CA HIS A 116 21.57 23.90 -7.19
C HIS A 116 20.46 23.29 -8.05
N CYS A 117 20.39 23.62 -9.34
CA CYS A 117 19.31 23.18 -10.23
C CYS A 117 19.87 22.79 -11.61
N PHE A 118 19.60 21.53 -11.97
CA PHE A 118 20.06 20.89 -13.19
C PHE A 118 18.86 20.23 -13.86
N THR A 119 18.67 20.48 -15.15
CA THR A 119 17.44 20.08 -15.85
C THR A 119 17.73 19.39 -17.17
N LEU A 120 16.94 18.39 -17.53
CA LEU A 120 17.09 17.60 -18.75
C LEU A 120 15.72 17.41 -19.40
N LEU A 121 15.54 17.93 -20.61
CA LEU A 121 14.35 17.66 -21.42
C LEU A 121 14.63 16.50 -22.37
N HIS A 122 13.85 15.41 -22.25
CA HIS A 122 13.99 14.24 -23.10
C HIS A 122 12.61 13.67 -23.48
N GLN A 123 12.32 13.62 -24.78
CA GLN A 123 11.09 13.05 -25.37
C GLN A 123 9.78 13.52 -24.71
N GLY A 124 9.68 14.81 -24.37
CA GLY A 124 8.45 15.37 -23.79
C GLY A 124 8.34 15.24 -22.27
N VAL A 125 9.38 14.73 -21.61
CA VAL A 125 9.51 14.73 -20.15
C VAL A 125 10.69 15.61 -19.74
N LEU A 126 10.44 16.52 -18.81
CA LEU A 126 11.45 17.35 -18.17
C LEU A 126 11.81 16.72 -16.83
N PHE A 127 13.08 16.38 -16.67
CA PHE A 127 13.68 15.96 -15.41
C PHE A 127 14.37 17.15 -14.76
N ALA A 128 14.25 17.27 -13.45
CA ALA A 128 14.94 18.26 -12.63
C ALA A 128 15.65 17.53 -11.49
N VAL A 129 16.94 17.84 -11.31
CA VAL A 129 17.73 17.46 -10.14
C VAL A 129 18.06 18.75 -9.42
N GLN A 130 17.66 18.85 -8.16
CA GLN A 130 17.93 20.03 -7.35
C GLN A 130 18.41 19.68 -5.95
N LYS A 131 19.24 20.57 -5.41
CA LYS A 131 19.63 20.57 -4.01
C LYS A 131 18.72 21.55 -3.27
N GLU A 132 17.88 21.04 -2.39
CA GLU A 132 17.05 21.86 -1.51
C GLU A 132 17.52 21.66 -0.07
N GLU A 133 17.87 22.76 0.60
CA GLU A 133 18.50 22.76 1.92
C GLU A 133 19.76 21.86 1.94
N SER A 134 19.64 20.67 2.52
CA SER A 134 20.70 19.66 2.61
C SER A 134 20.43 18.40 1.80
N THR A 135 19.34 18.33 1.04
CA THR A 135 18.90 17.08 0.39
C THR A 135 18.88 17.23 -1.13
N TRP A 136 19.47 16.26 -1.83
CA TRP A 136 19.30 16.14 -3.27
C TRP A 136 17.98 15.46 -3.60
N GLN A 137 17.25 16.04 -4.53
CA GLN A 137 15.98 15.51 -4.98
C GLN A 137 15.87 15.55 -6.50
N ALA A 138 15.20 14.54 -7.04
CA ALA A 138 14.93 14.41 -8.45
C ALA A 138 13.41 14.43 -8.65
N GLN A 139 12.99 15.19 -9.64
CA GLN A 139 11.60 15.40 -9.99
C GLN A 139 11.43 15.33 -11.50
N TRP A 140 10.21 15.08 -11.95
CA TRP A 140 9.88 15.06 -13.36
C TRP A 140 8.49 15.61 -13.63
N VAL A 141 8.29 16.09 -14.85
CA VAL A 141 6.98 16.56 -15.33
C VAL A 141 6.90 16.41 -16.84
N ASN A 142 5.70 16.15 -17.36
CA ASN A 142 5.47 16.21 -18.80
C ASN A 142 5.61 17.66 -19.28
N SER A 143 6.55 17.91 -20.18
CA SER A 143 6.80 19.24 -20.72
C SER A 143 7.40 19.13 -22.11
N THR A 144 6.98 20.01 -23.01
CA THR A 144 7.58 20.17 -24.34
C THR A 144 8.66 21.26 -24.37
N ARG A 145 8.92 21.92 -23.24
CA ARG A 145 9.82 23.08 -23.15
C ARG A 145 10.80 22.91 -22.00
N GLN A 146 12.02 23.39 -22.23
CA GLN A 146 13.01 23.55 -21.17
C GLN A 146 12.51 24.60 -20.16
N ARG A 147 12.62 24.26 -18.88
CA ARG A 147 12.28 25.10 -17.73
C ARG A 147 13.27 24.83 -16.60
N ASP A 148 13.38 25.77 -15.67
CA ASP A 148 14.13 25.58 -14.43
C ASP A 148 13.33 24.75 -13.40
N CYS A 149 13.99 24.36 -12.31
CA CYS A 149 13.42 23.51 -11.27
C CYS A 149 12.34 24.21 -10.42
N HIS A 150 12.25 25.54 -10.48
CA HIS A 150 11.27 26.33 -9.73
C HIS A 150 10.11 26.81 -10.60
N ALA A 151 10.04 26.35 -11.86
CA ALA A 151 8.93 26.64 -12.74
C ALA A 151 7.62 26.14 -12.12
N PRO A 152 6.52 26.91 -12.24
CA PRO A 152 5.21 26.57 -11.66
C PRO A 152 4.56 25.43 -12.47
N LEU A 153 5.08 24.22 -12.30
CA LEU A 153 4.66 22.98 -12.94
C LEU A 153 4.25 21.95 -11.89
N ASP A 154 3.41 21.01 -12.28
CA ASP A 154 2.99 19.89 -11.42
C ASP A 154 4.09 18.82 -11.38
N TRP A 155 5.16 19.11 -10.65
CA TRP A 155 6.31 18.22 -10.49
C TRP A 155 5.93 16.95 -9.74
N ASN A 156 6.44 15.82 -10.23
CA ASN A 156 6.30 14.50 -9.63
C ASN A 156 7.67 14.07 -9.11
N ALA A 157 7.73 13.55 -7.88
CA ALA A 157 8.97 12.98 -7.37
C ALA A 157 9.41 11.79 -8.22
N LEU A 158 10.71 11.68 -8.50
CA LEU A 158 11.28 10.53 -9.20
C LEU A 158 11.41 9.30 -8.27
N ASN A 159 11.48 9.54 -6.95
CA ASN A 159 11.74 8.54 -5.91
C ASN A 159 10.45 8.18 -5.12
N GLN A 160 9.39 7.72 -5.78
CA GLN A 160 8.24 7.07 -5.10
C GLN A 160 7.94 5.70 -5.68
#